data_AF-A0A182E6J4-F1
#
_entry.id   AF-A0A182E6J4-F1
#
_cell.length_a   1.000
_cell.length_b   1.000
_cell.length_c   1.000
_cell.angle_alpha   90.00
_cell.angle_beta   90.00
_cell.angle_gamma   90.00
#
_symmetry.space_group_name_H-M   'P 1'
#
loop_
_entity.id
_entity.type
_entity.pdbx_description
1 polymer ?
#
loop_
_entity_poly.entity_id
_entity_poly.type
_entity_poly.pdbx_seq_one_letter_code
_entity_poly.pdbx_strand_id
1 'polypeptide(L)'
;MFAFFVVSYYDYYVGANSEIFAENSGFIPNWVWLLCAICTFMGHTLDGTDGKQARRIGASGPTGELFDHGLDSWSTVPSTLTIFSIFGQGEFSVSPIRLLLVLISVQAVFIVSHWEKYNTGILFLPWNYDLSQYGLALFYLFTFFKGTEYLQFYVFSGFTIALCFEFTFYVCCYVSFMVSARNIYLSYFVNRTGKQDNFYEICLPLYPCLILFSISVLWALYSPGKIAERDPRLYLYTMGTVFSNIACRLIIAQMCSTRAETFNLCLAIYSVIAITSLSGFLSIYQELIFLRIAVTIITFVHLHFGICVIRQLCEHFKINAFSLQYIQQSKTKRE
;
A
#
# COMPACT_ATOMS: atom_id res chain seq x y z
N MET A 1 5.87 -9.53 0.54
CA MET A 1 5.37 -10.30 -0.63
C MET A 1 5.33 -11.82 -0.38
N PHE A 2 6.40 -12.49 0.03
CA PHE A 2 6.39 -13.97 0.21
C PHE A 2 5.28 -14.48 1.16
N ALA A 3 5.20 -13.96 2.38
CA ALA A 3 4.16 -14.33 3.34
C ALA A 3 2.73 -14.12 2.79
N PHE A 4 2.51 -13.05 2.03
CA PHE A 4 1.24 -12.79 1.38
C PHE A 4 0.85 -13.87 0.38
N PHE A 5 1.78 -14.40 -0.43
CA PHE A 5 1.48 -15.50 -1.34
C PHE A 5 1.17 -16.80 -0.61
N VAL A 6 1.88 -17.08 0.49
CA VAL A 6 1.57 -18.24 1.35
C VAL A 6 0.18 -18.13 1.94
N VAL A 7 -0.19 -16.96 2.48
CA VAL A 7 -1.55 -16.71 2.98
C VAL A 7 -2.58 -16.78 1.85
N SER A 8 -2.27 -16.24 0.66
CA SER A 8 -3.16 -16.31 -0.52
C SER A 8 -3.47 -17.73 -0.97
N TYR A 9 -2.51 -18.65 -0.80
CA TYR A 9 -2.67 -20.06 -1.14
C TYR A 9 -3.68 -20.74 -0.20
N TYR A 10 -3.61 -20.46 1.11
CA TYR A 10 -4.54 -21.02 2.09
C TYR A 10 -5.90 -20.30 2.14
N ASP A 11 -5.92 -19.00 1.85
CA ASP A 11 -7.08 -18.15 2.08
C ASP A 11 -7.32 -17.16 0.93
N TYR A 12 -7.52 -17.67 -0.29
CA TYR A 12 -7.69 -16.81 -1.45
C TYR A 12 -8.85 -15.80 -1.28
N TYR A 13 -9.98 -16.23 -0.71
CA TYR A 13 -11.18 -15.40 -0.58
C TYR A 13 -11.23 -14.55 0.70
N VAL A 14 -10.18 -14.56 1.53
CA VAL A 14 -10.18 -13.88 2.84
C VAL A 14 -11.32 -14.38 3.73
N GLY A 15 -11.61 -15.68 3.64
CA GLY A 15 -12.68 -16.35 4.37
C GLY A 15 -12.17 -17.35 5.40
N ALA A 16 -10.92 -17.80 5.28
CA ALA A 16 -10.33 -18.71 6.25
C ALA A 16 -10.29 -18.08 7.64
N ASN A 17 -10.39 -18.91 8.67
CA ASN A 17 -10.41 -18.51 10.09
C ASN A 17 -11.70 -17.86 10.59
N SER A 18 -12.81 -18.01 9.89
CA SER A 18 -14.14 -17.88 10.49
C SER A 18 -14.83 -19.23 10.64
N GLU A 19 -15.64 -19.39 11.70
CA GLU A 19 -16.30 -20.68 11.99
C GLU A 19 -17.13 -21.20 10.80
N ILE A 20 -17.84 -20.30 10.10
CA ILE A 20 -18.71 -20.65 8.97
C ILE A 20 -17.92 -21.19 7.76
N PHE A 21 -16.72 -20.68 7.50
CA PHE A 21 -15.90 -21.08 6.35
C PHE A 21 -14.83 -22.13 6.70
N ALA A 22 -14.49 -22.26 7.98
CA ALA A 22 -13.54 -23.26 8.48
C ALA A 22 -14.08 -24.69 8.31
N GLU A 23 -15.40 -24.91 8.36
CA GLU A 23 -16.01 -26.24 8.14
C GLU A 23 -15.67 -26.84 6.76
N ASN A 24 -15.45 -26.01 5.72
CA ASN A 24 -15.19 -26.46 4.35
C ASN A 24 -13.73 -26.30 3.91
N SER A 25 -12.98 -25.36 4.50
CA SER A 25 -11.66 -24.94 4.02
C SER A 25 -10.54 -25.13 5.05
N GLY A 26 -10.90 -25.35 6.32
CA GLY A 26 -9.97 -25.36 7.45
C GLY A 26 -9.44 -23.97 7.83
N PHE A 27 -8.78 -23.92 8.98
CA PHE A 27 -8.02 -22.74 9.43
C PHE A 27 -6.66 -22.68 8.74
N ILE A 28 -6.11 -21.47 8.61
CA ILE A 28 -4.74 -21.29 8.16
C ILE A 28 -3.81 -21.88 9.23
N PRO A 29 -2.87 -22.78 8.87
CA PRO A 29 -1.97 -23.40 9.83
C PRO A 29 -1.16 -22.37 10.63
N ASN A 30 -1.05 -22.53 11.94
CA ASN A 30 -0.43 -21.53 12.82
C ASN A 30 1.00 -21.12 12.41
N TRP A 31 1.79 -22.04 11.86
CA TRP A 31 3.16 -21.75 11.39
C TRP A 31 3.20 -20.63 10.33
N VAL A 32 2.12 -20.43 9.57
CA VAL A 32 2.01 -19.34 8.59
C VAL A 32 2.07 -17.98 9.30
N TRP A 33 1.49 -17.86 10.51
CA TRP A 33 1.57 -16.64 11.31
C TRP A 33 2.98 -16.41 11.85
N LEU A 34 3.72 -17.46 12.21
CA LEU A 34 5.15 -17.33 12.54
C LEU A 34 5.95 -16.84 11.34
N LEU A 35 5.67 -17.37 10.15
CA LEU A 35 6.27 -16.89 8.90
C LEU A 35 5.94 -15.42 8.66
N CYS A 36 4.68 -15.00 8.84
CA CYS A 36 4.27 -13.60 8.73
C CYS A 36 5.03 -12.71 9.72
N ALA A 37 5.17 -13.13 10.98
CA ALA A 37 5.92 -12.39 12.00
C ALA A 37 7.39 -12.18 11.59
N ILE A 38 8.05 -13.26 11.14
CA ILE A 38 9.45 -13.23 10.68
C ILE A 38 9.58 -12.34 9.45
N CYS A 39 8.72 -12.52 8.44
CA CYS A 39 8.76 -11.74 7.21
C CYS A 39 8.49 -10.25 7.46
N THR A 40 7.53 -9.89 8.32
CA THR A 40 7.25 -8.49 8.67
C THR A 40 8.42 -7.88 9.44
N PHE A 41 8.94 -8.56 10.45
CA PHE A 41 10.09 -8.07 11.23
C PHE A 41 11.34 -7.90 10.36
N MET A 42 11.68 -8.91 9.55
CA MET A 42 12.82 -8.84 8.64
C MET A 42 12.60 -7.78 7.55
N GLY A 43 11.40 -7.71 6.96
CA GLY A 43 11.05 -6.72 5.95
C GLY A 43 11.26 -5.30 6.47
N HIS A 44 10.67 -4.98 7.62
CA HIS A 44 10.82 -3.67 8.26
C HIS A 44 12.28 -3.38 8.65
N THR A 45 13.00 -4.37 9.18
CA THR A 45 14.41 -4.19 9.58
C THR A 45 15.30 -3.92 8.37
N LEU A 46 15.14 -4.69 7.29
CA LEU A 46 15.95 -4.55 6.08
C LEU A 46 15.66 -3.22 5.39
N ASP A 47 14.38 -2.87 5.24
CA ASP A 47 13.91 -1.59 4.74
C ASP A 47 14.52 -0.43 5.55
N GLY A 48 14.38 -0.42 6.87
CA GLY A 48 14.96 0.63 7.72
C GLY A 48 16.49 0.69 7.76
N THR A 49 17.21 -0.26 7.15
CA THR A 49 18.68 -0.29 7.07
C THR A 49 19.24 0.16 5.73
N ASP A 50 18.49 0.10 4.64
CA ASP A 50 19.03 0.29 3.29
C ASP A 50 19.52 1.73 3.06
N GLY A 51 18.74 2.74 3.42
CA GLY A 51 19.08 4.15 3.29
C GLY A 51 20.17 4.56 4.27
N LYS A 52 20.20 3.97 5.47
CA LYS A 52 21.29 4.18 6.45
C LYS A 52 22.61 3.66 5.90
N GLN A 53 22.58 2.44 5.34
CA GLN A 53 23.76 1.84 4.74
C GLN A 53 24.19 2.60 3.48
N ALA A 54 23.25 2.99 2.62
CA ALA A 54 23.52 3.79 1.41
C ALA A 54 24.21 5.12 1.76
N ARG A 55 23.74 5.82 2.80
CA ARG A 55 24.41 7.05 3.28
C ARG A 55 25.82 6.77 3.81
N ARG A 56 25.99 5.71 4.60
CA ARG A 56 27.29 5.34 5.18
C ARG A 56 28.37 5.06 4.13
N ILE A 57 28.00 4.43 3.02
CA ILE A 57 28.94 4.05 1.97
C ILE A 57 28.99 5.03 0.79
N GLY A 58 28.21 6.12 0.83
CA GLY A 58 28.13 7.09 -0.26
C GLY A 58 27.39 6.60 -1.51
N ALA A 59 26.47 5.65 -1.36
CA ALA A 59 25.63 5.10 -2.44
C ALA A 59 24.24 5.77 -2.55
N SER A 60 23.94 6.76 -1.72
CA SER A 60 22.64 7.45 -1.76
C SER A 60 22.39 8.10 -3.11
N GLY A 61 21.16 7.95 -3.62
CA GLY A 61 20.76 8.54 -4.88
C GLY A 61 19.29 8.30 -5.19
N PRO A 62 18.77 8.98 -6.23
CA PRO A 62 17.37 8.94 -6.60
C PRO A 62 16.88 7.54 -6.96
N THR A 63 17.70 6.71 -7.60
CA THR A 63 17.32 5.33 -7.94
C THR A 63 16.98 4.49 -6.71
N GLY A 64 17.73 4.66 -5.61
CA GLY A 64 17.46 3.95 -4.36
C GLY A 64 16.17 4.42 -3.71
N GLU A 65 15.96 5.74 -3.66
CA GLU A 65 14.75 6.36 -3.11
C GLU A 65 13.46 5.93 -3.84
N LEU A 66 13.50 5.84 -5.17
CA LEU A 66 12.37 5.33 -5.95
C LEU A 66 12.13 3.83 -5.71
N PHE A 67 13.19 3.05 -5.50
CA PHE A 67 13.09 1.61 -5.29
C PHE A 67 12.45 1.29 -3.93
N ASP A 68 12.97 1.91 -2.86
CA ASP A 68 12.47 1.87 -1.49
C ASP A 68 10.98 2.27 -1.46
N HIS A 69 10.69 3.55 -1.67
CA HIS A 69 9.34 4.07 -1.49
C HIS A 69 8.34 3.55 -2.53
N GLY A 70 8.82 3.22 -3.73
CA GLY A 70 8.00 2.60 -4.76
C GLY A 70 7.51 1.22 -4.35
N LEU A 71 8.39 0.36 -3.84
CA LEU A 71 8.01 -0.96 -3.34
C LEU A 71 7.19 -0.88 -2.06
N ASP A 72 7.48 0.07 -1.18
CA ASP A 72 6.66 0.33 0.01
C ASP A 72 5.22 0.63 -0.34
N SER A 73 5.00 1.50 -1.33
CA SER A 73 3.65 1.85 -1.79
C SER A 73 2.88 0.62 -2.28
N TRP A 74 3.54 -0.32 -2.96
CA TRP A 74 2.92 -1.55 -3.44
C TRP A 74 2.69 -2.56 -2.32
N SER A 75 3.58 -2.58 -1.33
CA SER A 75 3.50 -3.45 -0.15
C SER A 75 2.30 -3.16 0.76
N THR A 76 1.65 -2.00 0.63
CA THR A 76 0.44 -1.65 1.37
C THR A 76 -0.67 -2.70 1.18
N VAL A 77 -0.83 -3.24 -0.03
CA VAL A 77 -1.82 -4.29 -0.36
C VAL A 77 -1.53 -5.60 0.37
N PRO A 78 -0.39 -6.29 0.12
CA PRO A 78 -0.12 -7.57 0.75
C PRO A 78 -0.10 -7.46 2.27
N SER A 79 0.42 -6.37 2.83
CA SER A 79 0.44 -6.15 4.28
C SER A 79 -0.97 -6.07 4.86
N THR A 80 -1.86 -5.28 4.25
CA THR A 80 -3.24 -5.12 4.72
C THR A 80 -4.06 -6.40 4.54
N LEU A 81 -3.94 -7.08 3.40
CA LEU A 81 -4.68 -8.33 3.16
C LEU A 81 -4.21 -9.45 4.11
N THR A 82 -2.90 -9.56 4.36
CA THR A 82 -2.33 -10.61 5.22
C THR A 82 -2.83 -10.47 6.66
N ILE A 83 -2.86 -9.25 7.20
CA ILE A 83 -3.28 -9.05 8.58
C ILE A 83 -4.77 -9.31 8.78
N PHE A 84 -5.62 -8.89 7.83
CA PHE A 84 -7.06 -9.14 7.93
C PHE A 84 -7.46 -10.59 7.62
N SER A 85 -6.59 -11.37 6.98
CA SER A 85 -6.80 -12.83 6.83
C SER A 85 -6.79 -13.56 8.19
N ILE A 86 -6.27 -12.94 9.27
CA ILE A 86 -6.38 -13.48 10.64
C ILE A 86 -7.84 -13.55 11.09
N PHE A 87 -8.64 -12.54 10.75
CA PHE A 87 -10.03 -12.43 11.19
C PHE A 87 -11.01 -13.17 10.26
N GLY A 88 -10.62 -13.46 9.01
CA GLY A 88 -11.45 -14.19 8.05
C GLY A 88 -12.68 -13.40 7.57
N GLN A 89 -13.83 -14.06 7.44
CA GLN A 89 -15.12 -13.42 7.14
C GLN A 89 -16.24 -13.93 8.04
N GLY A 90 -17.01 -13.05 8.67
CA GLY A 90 -18.13 -13.44 9.52
C GLY A 90 -18.30 -12.47 10.68
N GLU A 91 -18.91 -12.95 11.77
CA GLU A 91 -19.25 -12.15 12.96
C GLU A 91 -18.03 -11.43 13.55
N PHE A 92 -16.90 -12.13 13.69
CA PHE A 92 -15.67 -11.61 14.29
C PHE A 92 -14.71 -10.93 13.30
N SER A 93 -15.19 -10.58 12.10
CA SER A 93 -14.37 -9.95 11.06
C SER A 93 -14.95 -8.63 10.54
N VAL A 94 -14.25 -8.03 9.58
CA VAL A 94 -14.67 -6.87 8.80
C VAL A 94 -15.17 -7.34 7.43
N SER A 95 -16.19 -6.68 6.88
CA SER A 95 -16.67 -7.01 5.54
C SER A 95 -15.63 -6.61 4.47
N PRO A 96 -15.67 -7.20 3.27
CA PRO A 96 -14.78 -6.81 2.17
C PRO A 96 -14.78 -5.31 1.83
N ILE A 97 -15.94 -4.64 1.93
CA ILE A 97 -16.05 -3.19 1.75
C ILE A 97 -15.32 -2.43 2.86
N ARG A 98 -15.38 -2.91 4.10
CA ARG A 98 -14.64 -2.29 5.21
C ARG A 98 -13.14 -2.56 5.10
N LEU A 99 -12.76 -3.74 4.63
CA LEU A 99 -11.37 -4.03 4.29
C LEU A 99 -10.83 -3.10 3.19
N LEU A 100 -11.65 -2.74 2.19
CA LEU A 100 -11.32 -1.69 1.23
C LEU A 100 -11.07 -0.34 1.93
N LEU A 101 -11.92 0.07 2.86
CA LEU A 101 -11.75 1.32 3.60
C LEU A 101 -10.48 1.31 4.46
N VAL A 102 -10.15 0.17 5.08
CA VAL A 102 -8.89 0.01 5.80
C VAL A 102 -7.70 0.13 4.85
N LEU A 103 -7.71 -0.53 3.69
CA LEU A 103 -6.66 -0.39 2.69
C LEU A 103 -6.50 1.06 2.21
N ILE A 104 -7.62 1.75 1.95
CA ILE A 104 -7.62 3.18 1.62
C ILE A 104 -6.96 3.99 2.74
N SER A 105 -7.25 3.70 4.01
CA SER A 105 -6.65 4.43 5.14
C SER A 105 -5.13 4.22 5.24
N VAL A 106 -4.63 3.00 4.98
CA VAL A 106 -3.18 2.71 4.92
C VAL A 106 -2.52 3.48 3.78
N GLN A 107 -3.14 3.46 2.60
CA GLN A 107 -2.64 4.17 1.43
C GLN A 107 -2.75 5.70 1.58
N ALA A 108 -3.76 6.19 2.30
CA ALA A 108 -3.91 7.59 2.65
C ALA A 108 -2.76 8.06 3.55
N VAL A 109 -2.36 7.28 4.57
CA VAL A 109 -1.16 7.58 5.37
C VAL A 109 0.06 7.75 4.47
N PHE A 110 0.28 6.81 3.55
CA PHE A 110 1.43 6.85 2.64
C PHE A 110 1.42 8.10 1.73
N ILE A 111 0.30 8.38 1.07
CA ILE A 111 0.22 9.52 0.13
C ILE A 111 0.26 10.85 0.86
N VAL A 112 -0.24 10.94 2.10
CA VAL A 112 -0.20 12.17 2.90
C VAL A 112 1.25 12.56 3.24
N SER A 113 2.12 11.61 3.59
CA SER A 113 3.55 11.90 3.79
C SER A 113 4.22 12.39 2.51
N HIS A 114 3.83 11.86 1.35
CA HIS A 114 4.32 12.35 0.07
C HIS A 114 3.69 13.71 -0.30
N TRP A 115 2.42 13.95 0.02
CA TRP A 115 1.79 15.25 -0.13
C TRP A 115 2.53 16.32 0.68
N GLU A 116 2.95 16.01 1.90
CA GLU A 116 3.83 16.87 2.70
C GLU A 116 5.14 17.14 1.97
N LYS A 117 5.86 16.10 1.53
CA LYS A 117 7.14 16.25 0.83
C LYS A 117 7.02 17.08 -0.45
N TYR A 118 5.95 16.94 -1.22
CA TYR A 118 5.71 17.73 -2.44
C TYR A 118 5.62 19.23 -2.13
N ASN A 119 5.06 19.57 -0.96
CA ASN A 119 4.81 20.93 -0.53
C ASN A 119 5.98 21.56 0.23
N THR A 120 6.70 20.77 1.04
CA THR A 120 7.76 21.25 1.93
C THR A 120 9.17 20.93 1.43
N GLY A 121 9.31 19.95 0.53
CA GLY A 121 10.59 19.39 0.10
C GLY A 121 11.21 18.39 1.08
N ILE A 122 10.59 18.14 2.22
CA ILE A 122 11.11 17.25 3.27
C ILE A 122 10.11 16.12 3.47
N LEU A 123 10.59 14.87 3.40
CA LEU A 123 9.79 13.71 3.76
C LEU A 123 9.91 13.47 5.26
N PHE A 124 8.85 13.79 6.00
CA PHE A 124 8.75 13.39 7.40
C PHE A 124 8.10 12.01 7.47
N LEU A 125 8.89 10.99 7.82
CA LEU A 125 8.34 9.68 8.16
C LEU A 125 7.90 9.69 9.63
N PRO A 126 6.61 9.50 9.91
CA PRO A 126 6.11 9.55 11.27
C PRO A 126 6.46 8.25 12.01
N TRP A 127 6.86 8.37 13.29
CA TRP A 127 7.29 7.24 14.13
C TRP A 127 6.22 6.16 14.33
N ASN A 128 4.96 6.51 14.08
CA ASN A 128 3.83 5.59 14.15
C ASN A 128 3.95 4.49 13.09
N TYR A 129 4.63 4.72 11.96
CA TYR A 129 4.93 3.68 10.99
C TYR A 129 5.78 2.57 11.60
N ASP A 130 6.94 2.90 12.17
CA ASP A 130 7.83 1.93 12.82
C ASP A 130 7.09 1.16 13.93
N LEU A 131 6.37 1.89 14.80
CA LEU A 131 5.58 1.28 15.86
C LEU A 131 4.53 0.30 15.31
N SER A 132 3.88 0.64 14.20
CA SER A 132 2.89 -0.22 13.56
C SER A 132 3.51 -1.50 12.99
N GLN A 133 4.72 -1.43 12.42
CA GLN A 133 5.40 -2.61 11.87
C GLN A 133 5.88 -3.57 12.97
N TYR A 134 6.45 -3.06 14.06
CA TYR A 134 6.78 -3.90 15.22
C TYR A 134 5.53 -4.47 15.88
N GLY A 135 4.48 -3.65 16.03
CA GLY A 135 3.19 -4.09 16.56
C GLY A 135 2.58 -5.21 15.72
N LEU A 136 2.66 -5.10 14.38
CA LEU A 136 2.18 -6.10 13.45
C LEU A 136 2.97 -7.42 13.55
N ALA A 137 4.31 -7.35 13.62
CA ALA A 137 5.14 -8.53 13.81
C ALA A 137 4.83 -9.24 15.14
N LEU A 138 4.66 -8.48 16.23
CA LEU A 138 4.27 -9.02 17.54
C LEU A 138 2.86 -9.62 17.52
N PHE A 139 1.92 -9.01 16.79
CA PHE A 139 0.57 -9.53 16.66
C PHE A 139 0.53 -10.86 15.89
N TYR A 140 1.32 -10.99 14.82
CA TYR A 140 1.49 -12.27 14.14
C TYR A 140 2.13 -13.32 15.05
N LEU A 141 3.14 -12.96 15.83
CA LEU A 141 3.79 -13.87 16.78
C LEU A 141 2.82 -14.32 17.88
N PHE A 142 2.00 -13.40 18.39
CA PHE A 142 0.93 -13.73 19.34
C PHE A 142 -0.08 -14.71 18.73
N THR A 143 -0.50 -14.45 17.49
CA THR A 143 -1.44 -15.31 16.75
C THR A 143 -0.85 -16.70 16.48
N PHE A 144 0.46 -16.81 16.23
CA PHE A 144 1.13 -18.11 16.13
C PHE A 144 1.00 -18.95 17.41
N PHE A 145 1.19 -18.34 18.59
CA PHE A 145 1.13 -19.06 19.86
C PHE A 145 -0.29 -19.37 20.34
N LYS A 146 -1.25 -18.48 20.06
CA LYS A 146 -2.64 -18.61 20.56
C LYS A 146 -3.62 -19.20 19.56
N GLY A 147 -3.30 -19.12 18.26
CA GLY A 147 -4.25 -19.43 17.19
C GLY A 147 -5.19 -18.25 16.90
N THR A 148 -5.80 -18.27 15.72
CA THR A 148 -6.75 -17.25 15.25
C THR A 148 -8.08 -17.30 16.01
N GLU A 149 -8.47 -18.48 16.48
CA GLU A 149 -9.68 -18.70 17.28
C GLU A 149 -9.67 -17.87 18.57
N TYR A 150 -8.50 -17.69 19.18
CA TYR A 150 -8.37 -16.85 20.37
C TYR A 150 -8.73 -15.37 20.12
N LEU A 151 -8.69 -14.94 18.87
CA LEU A 151 -9.06 -13.58 18.45
C LEU A 151 -10.55 -13.47 18.07
N GLN A 152 -11.36 -14.52 18.24
CA GLN A 152 -12.80 -14.47 17.97
C GLN A 152 -13.57 -14.12 19.26
N PHE A 153 -13.50 -12.85 19.68
CA PHE A 153 -14.22 -12.38 20.86
C PHE A 153 -14.68 -10.92 20.75
N TYR A 154 -15.65 -10.59 21.61
CA TYR A 154 -16.12 -9.23 21.85
C TYR A 154 -15.32 -8.56 22.96
N VAL A 155 -14.77 -7.38 22.69
CA VAL A 155 -14.07 -6.54 23.67
C VAL A 155 -15.07 -5.85 24.59
N PHE A 156 -16.13 -5.29 24.01
CA PHE A 156 -17.27 -4.71 24.72
C PHE A 156 -18.54 -4.91 23.87
N SER A 157 -19.72 -4.70 24.43
CA SER A 157 -21.01 -5.01 23.79
C SER A 157 -21.08 -4.60 22.30
N GLY A 158 -21.05 -5.59 21.40
CA GLY A 158 -21.10 -5.41 19.94
C GLY A 158 -19.78 -5.03 19.24
N PHE A 159 -18.68 -4.82 19.98
CA PHE A 159 -17.36 -4.51 19.44
C PHE A 159 -16.42 -5.72 19.49
N THR A 160 -16.11 -6.27 18.32
CA THR A 160 -15.15 -7.35 18.14
C THR A 160 -13.72 -6.81 18.13
N ILE A 161 -12.73 -7.68 18.37
CA ILE A 161 -11.32 -7.27 18.27
C ILE A 161 -10.95 -6.78 16.86
N ALA A 162 -11.56 -7.34 15.80
CA ALA A 162 -11.37 -6.90 14.42
C ALA A 162 -11.85 -5.44 14.22
N LEU A 163 -12.94 -5.05 14.88
CA LEU A 163 -13.43 -3.67 14.90
C LEU A 163 -12.45 -2.72 15.60
N CYS A 164 -11.90 -3.12 16.74
CA CYS A 164 -10.87 -2.35 17.42
C CYS A 164 -9.61 -2.20 16.54
N PHE A 165 -9.25 -3.26 15.83
CA PHE A 165 -8.11 -3.28 14.93
C PHE A 165 -8.33 -2.34 13.73
N GLU A 166 -9.49 -2.39 13.08
CA GLU A 166 -9.91 -1.45 12.03
C GLU A 166 -9.87 0.01 12.52
N PHE A 167 -10.42 0.30 13.70
CA PHE A 167 -10.42 1.65 14.26
C PHE A 167 -9.01 2.22 14.44
N THR A 168 -8.05 1.36 14.81
CA THR A 168 -6.64 1.75 14.94
C THR A 168 -6.08 2.29 13.62
N PHE A 169 -6.41 1.68 12.48
CA PHE A 169 -5.98 2.19 11.17
C PHE A 169 -6.54 3.57 10.86
N TYR A 170 -7.84 3.81 11.14
CA TYR A 170 -8.46 5.11 10.92
C TYR A 170 -7.88 6.20 11.83
N VAL A 171 -7.59 5.88 13.09
CA VAL A 171 -6.91 6.81 14.00
C VAL A 171 -5.52 7.15 13.48
N CYS A 172 -4.73 6.17 13.06
CA CYS A 172 -3.41 6.40 12.47
C CYS A 172 -3.49 7.28 11.21
N CYS A 173 -4.47 7.04 10.34
CA CYS A 173 -4.73 7.85 9.16
C CYS A 173 -5.06 9.31 9.51
N TYR A 174 -5.96 9.52 10.47
CA TYR A 174 -6.35 10.85 10.93
C TYR A 174 -5.15 11.61 11.53
N VAL A 175 -4.38 10.97 12.42
CA VAL A 175 -3.20 11.58 13.04
C VAL A 175 -2.16 11.94 11.97
N SER A 176 -1.89 11.05 11.01
CA SER A 176 -0.94 11.33 9.92
C SER A 176 -1.37 12.55 9.10
N PHE A 177 -2.65 12.65 8.76
CA PHE A 177 -3.19 13.81 8.05
C PHE A 177 -3.02 15.11 8.83
N MET A 178 -3.35 15.11 10.13
CA MET A 178 -3.21 16.30 10.96
C MET A 178 -1.75 16.76 11.11
N VAL A 179 -0.83 15.81 11.27
CA VAL A 179 0.61 16.12 11.35
C VAL A 179 1.11 16.73 10.04
N SER A 180 0.82 16.12 8.90
CA SER A 180 1.25 16.64 7.60
C SER A 180 0.59 17.97 7.25
N ALA A 181 -0.71 18.15 7.53
CA ALA A 181 -1.39 19.42 7.33
C ALA A 181 -0.76 20.54 8.18
N ARG A 182 -0.41 20.25 9.44
CA ARG A 182 0.32 21.18 10.31
C ARG A 182 1.70 21.50 9.76
N ASN A 183 2.45 20.52 9.27
CA ASN A 183 3.80 20.73 8.73
C ASN A 183 3.77 21.58 7.44
N ILE A 184 2.80 21.33 6.57
CA ILE A 184 2.55 22.18 5.39
C ILE A 184 2.19 23.60 5.84
N TYR A 185 1.26 23.77 6.79
CA TYR A 185 0.91 25.08 7.33
C TYR A 185 2.14 25.84 7.85
N LEU A 186 2.97 25.18 8.66
CA LEU A 186 4.21 25.78 9.17
C LEU A 186 5.17 26.16 8.05
N SER A 187 5.32 25.32 7.03
CA SER A 187 6.18 25.62 5.87
C SER A 187 5.70 26.86 5.11
N TYR A 188 4.41 27.00 4.86
CA TYR A 188 3.85 28.11 4.07
C TYR A 188 3.72 29.42 4.83
N PHE A 189 3.21 29.37 6.06
CA PHE A 189 2.77 30.56 6.78
C PHE A 189 3.76 31.05 7.81
N VAL A 190 4.57 30.16 8.38
CA VAL A 190 5.56 30.50 9.41
C VAL A 190 6.96 30.60 8.81
N ASN A 191 7.44 29.52 8.20
CA ASN A 191 8.82 29.42 7.72
C ASN A 191 9.02 30.05 6.34
N ARG A 192 7.94 30.27 5.57
CA ARG A 192 7.97 30.80 4.19
C ARG A 192 8.86 29.97 3.25
N THR A 193 8.82 28.64 3.41
CA THR A 193 9.59 27.66 2.62
C THR A 193 8.72 26.77 1.73
N GLY A 194 7.41 27.03 1.66
CA GLY A 194 6.49 26.25 0.82
C GLY A 194 6.85 26.32 -0.67
N LYS A 195 6.72 25.20 -1.38
CA LYS A 195 7.20 25.04 -2.76
C LYS A 195 6.21 25.42 -3.87
N GLN A 196 4.91 25.34 -3.59
CA GLN A 196 3.84 25.51 -4.58
C GLN A 196 3.21 26.90 -4.49
N ASP A 197 2.83 27.47 -5.63
CA ASP A 197 2.40 28.87 -5.73
C ASP A 197 0.95 29.12 -5.27
N ASN A 198 0.09 28.11 -5.33
CA ASN A 198 -1.33 28.26 -5.05
C ASN A 198 -1.95 27.00 -4.44
N PHE A 199 -3.16 27.12 -3.89
CA PHE A 199 -3.85 26.03 -3.20
C PHE A 199 -4.14 24.82 -4.10
N TYR A 200 -4.41 25.05 -5.38
CA TYR A 200 -4.64 23.96 -6.33
C TYR A 200 -3.37 23.12 -6.54
N GLU A 201 -2.21 23.77 -6.71
CA GLU A 201 -0.92 23.09 -6.81
C GLU A 201 -0.55 22.39 -5.49
N ILE A 202 -0.90 22.99 -4.33
CA ILE A 202 -0.71 22.35 -3.01
C ILE A 202 -1.45 21.01 -2.95
N CYS A 203 -2.70 20.97 -3.41
CA CYS A 203 -3.56 19.78 -3.38
C CYS A 203 -3.37 18.83 -4.56
N LEU A 204 -2.57 19.20 -5.57
CA LEU A 204 -2.42 18.46 -6.81
C LEU A 204 -2.10 16.97 -6.62
N PRO A 205 -1.19 16.57 -5.70
CA PRO A 205 -0.86 15.16 -5.45
C PRO A 205 -2.04 14.31 -4.95
N LEU A 206 -3.07 14.93 -4.38
CA LEU A 206 -4.21 14.22 -3.79
C LEU A 206 -5.25 13.81 -4.83
N TYR A 207 -5.38 14.54 -5.95
CA TYR A 207 -6.44 14.29 -6.93
C TYR A 207 -6.45 12.87 -7.52
N PRO A 208 -5.33 12.28 -7.97
CA PRO A 208 -5.36 10.92 -8.52
C PRO A 208 -5.84 9.90 -7.49
N CYS A 209 -5.41 10.04 -6.23
CA CYS A 209 -5.84 9.15 -5.15
C CYS A 209 -7.30 9.36 -4.78
N LEU A 210 -7.79 10.60 -4.72
CA LEU A 210 -9.20 10.89 -4.48
C LEU A 210 -10.10 10.29 -5.57
N ILE A 211 -9.69 10.38 -6.83
CA ILE A 211 -10.40 9.74 -7.96
C ILE A 211 -10.40 8.22 -7.76
N LEU A 212 -9.23 7.61 -7.54
CA LEU A 212 -9.09 6.16 -7.35
C LEU A 212 -9.94 5.65 -6.17
N PHE A 213 -9.87 6.30 -5.02
CA PHE A 213 -10.58 5.90 -3.82
C PHE A 213 -12.09 6.07 -4.00
N SER A 214 -12.53 7.19 -4.58
CA SER A 214 -13.95 7.44 -4.84
C SER A 214 -14.52 6.41 -5.80
N ILE A 215 -13.88 6.17 -6.95
CA ILE A 215 -14.38 5.20 -7.93
C ILE A 215 -14.33 3.76 -7.38
N SER A 216 -13.35 3.42 -6.53
CA SER A 216 -13.29 2.12 -5.88
C SER A 216 -14.39 1.94 -4.83
N VAL A 217 -14.70 2.97 -4.03
CA VAL A 217 -15.83 2.88 -3.08
C VAL A 217 -17.14 2.75 -3.84
N LEU A 218 -17.35 3.55 -4.89
CA LEU A 218 -18.56 3.47 -5.73
C LEU A 218 -18.67 2.10 -6.40
N TRP A 219 -17.59 1.57 -6.98
CA TRP A 219 -17.60 0.26 -7.62
C TRP A 219 -17.88 -0.85 -6.62
N ALA A 220 -17.30 -0.82 -5.42
CA ALA A 220 -17.59 -1.80 -4.38
C ALA A 220 -19.04 -1.75 -3.89
N LEU A 221 -19.64 -0.56 -3.74
CA LEU A 221 -21.00 -0.40 -3.21
C LEU A 221 -22.09 -0.70 -4.23
N TYR A 222 -21.87 -0.36 -5.50
CA TYR A 222 -22.91 -0.37 -6.55
C TYR A 222 -22.63 -1.38 -7.67
N SER A 223 -21.58 -2.20 -7.56
CA SER A 223 -21.32 -3.30 -8.50
C SER A 223 -22.54 -4.24 -8.58
N PRO A 224 -23.10 -4.48 -9.78
CA PRO A 224 -24.21 -5.43 -9.96
C PRO A 224 -23.83 -6.86 -9.54
N GLY A 225 -22.58 -7.25 -9.76
CA GLY A 225 -22.04 -8.56 -9.42
C GLY A 225 -21.41 -8.67 -8.04
N LYS A 226 -21.49 -7.62 -7.20
CA LYS A 226 -20.87 -7.57 -5.85
C LYS A 226 -19.41 -7.99 -5.90
N ILE A 227 -18.65 -7.32 -6.76
CA ILE A 227 -17.30 -7.75 -7.13
C ILE A 227 -16.34 -7.79 -5.93
N ALA A 228 -16.51 -6.86 -4.98
CA ALA A 228 -15.68 -6.77 -3.78
C ALA A 228 -15.93 -7.96 -2.85
N GLU A 229 -17.15 -8.49 -2.77
CA GLU A 229 -17.47 -9.71 -2.02
C GLU A 229 -17.09 -10.98 -2.80
N ARG A 230 -17.23 -10.96 -4.13
CA ARG A 230 -17.00 -12.15 -4.97
C ARG A 230 -15.53 -12.50 -5.14
N ASP A 231 -14.67 -11.51 -5.32
CA ASP A 231 -13.22 -11.70 -5.44
C ASP A 231 -12.47 -10.54 -4.76
N PRO A 232 -12.53 -10.46 -3.41
CA PRO A 232 -11.94 -9.36 -2.64
C PRO A 232 -10.44 -9.20 -2.91
N ARG A 233 -9.72 -10.32 -3.05
CA ARG A 233 -8.27 -10.33 -3.20
C ARG A 233 -7.85 -9.67 -4.51
N LEU A 234 -8.42 -10.06 -5.65
CA LEU A 234 -8.09 -9.41 -6.93
C LEU A 234 -8.56 -7.97 -6.99
N TYR A 235 -9.74 -7.69 -6.43
CA TYR A 235 -10.29 -6.34 -6.39
C TYR A 235 -9.36 -5.37 -5.65
N LEU A 236 -9.01 -5.70 -4.41
CA LEU A 236 -8.12 -4.91 -3.55
C LEU A 236 -6.70 -4.83 -4.11
N TYR A 237 -6.20 -5.93 -4.69
CA TYR A 237 -4.89 -5.97 -5.32
C TYR A 237 -4.79 -5.06 -6.55
N THR A 238 -5.83 -5.05 -7.39
CA THR A 238 -5.86 -4.16 -8.57
C THR A 238 -5.89 -2.71 -8.15
N MET A 239 -6.80 -2.34 -7.24
CA MET A 239 -6.91 -0.99 -6.70
C MET A 239 -5.56 -0.51 -6.15
N GLY A 240 -4.93 -1.31 -5.29
CA GLY A 240 -3.68 -0.90 -4.67
C GLY A 240 -2.47 -0.92 -5.61
N THR A 241 -2.49 -1.70 -6.70
CA THR A 241 -1.47 -1.60 -7.75
C THR A 241 -1.60 -0.30 -8.55
N VAL A 242 -2.83 0.18 -8.78
CA VAL A 242 -3.06 1.52 -9.37
C VAL A 242 -2.57 2.60 -8.41
N PHE A 243 -2.88 2.49 -7.12
CA PHE A 243 -2.36 3.39 -6.08
C PHE A 243 -0.82 3.45 -6.10
N SER A 244 -0.16 2.29 -6.12
CA SER A 244 1.30 2.24 -6.17
C SER A 244 1.85 2.90 -7.45
N ASN A 245 1.18 2.75 -8.60
CA ASN A 245 1.59 3.47 -9.81
C ASN A 245 1.47 5.00 -9.66
N ILE A 246 0.40 5.48 -9.03
CA ILE A 246 0.23 6.91 -8.69
C ILE A 246 1.36 7.38 -7.76
N ALA A 247 1.63 6.62 -6.70
CA ALA A 247 2.66 6.92 -5.72
C ALA A 247 4.05 7.02 -6.35
N CYS A 248 4.45 6.03 -7.16
CA CYS A 248 5.74 6.04 -7.86
C CYS A 248 5.90 7.27 -8.77
N ARG A 249 4.84 7.67 -9.49
CA ARG A 249 4.86 8.88 -10.33
C ARG A 249 5.01 10.16 -9.50
N LEU A 250 4.35 10.23 -8.34
CA LEU A 250 4.53 11.35 -7.41
C LEU A 250 5.96 11.40 -6.83
N ILE A 251 6.52 10.25 -6.45
CA ILE A 251 7.91 10.13 -5.96
C ILE A 251 8.89 10.66 -7.01
N ILE A 252 8.75 10.23 -8.27
CA ILE A 252 9.55 10.74 -9.40
C ILE A 252 9.37 12.26 -9.55
N ALA A 253 8.13 12.76 -9.51
CA ALA A 253 7.87 14.18 -9.64
C ALA A 253 8.60 15.00 -8.57
N GLN A 254 8.61 14.53 -7.32
CA GLN A 254 9.32 15.17 -6.21
C GLN A 254 10.84 15.15 -6.38
N MET A 255 11.40 14.02 -6.79
CA MET A 255 12.84 13.86 -6.98
C MET A 255 13.37 14.71 -8.14
N CYS A 256 12.56 14.85 -9.20
CA CYS A 256 12.89 15.68 -10.36
C CYS A 256 12.47 17.16 -10.18
N SER A 257 11.81 17.51 -9.06
CA SER A 257 11.21 18.84 -8.85
C SER A 257 10.29 19.26 -10.01
N THR A 258 9.47 18.33 -10.47
CA THR A 258 8.47 18.52 -11.53
C THR A 258 7.06 18.45 -10.95
N ARG A 259 6.09 18.95 -11.72
CA ARG A 259 4.69 18.99 -11.35
C ARG A 259 4.09 17.59 -11.25
N ALA A 260 3.28 17.33 -10.22
CA ALA A 260 2.60 16.05 -10.07
C ALA A 260 1.56 15.80 -11.19
N GLU A 261 1.47 14.56 -11.66
CA GLU A 261 0.47 14.15 -12.64
C GLU A 261 -0.90 13.92 -11.98
N THR A 262 -1.96 14.52 -12.53
CA THR A 262 -3.33 14.37 -12.00
C THR A 262 -4.03 13.10 -12.47
N PHE A 263 -3.58 12.52 -13.58
CA PHE A 263 -4.18 11.34 -14.18
C PHE A 263 -3.12 10.54 -14.95
N ASN A 264 -3.19 9.21 -14.88
CA ASN A 264 -2.25 8.32 -15.56
C ASN A 264 -2.98 7.12 -16.18
N LEU A 265 -2.27 6.35 -17.00
CA LEU A 265 -2.84 5.24 -17.75
C LEU A 265 -3.46 4.15 -16.87
N CYS A 266 -2.82 3.77 -15.75
CA CYS A 266 -3.36 2.74 -14.85
C CYS A 266 -4.68 3.21 -14.22
N LEU A 267 -4.74 4.47 -13.79
CA LEU A 267 -5.96 5.07 -13.26
C LEU A 267 -7.06 5.17 -14.34
N ALA A 268 -6.68 5.49 -15.58
CA ALA A 268 -7.61 5.52 -16.71
C ALA A 268 -8.24 4.15 -16.97
N ILE A 269 -7.41 3.11 -17.10
CA ILE A 269 -7.86 1.73 -17.34
C ILE A 269 -8.81 1.29 -16.22
N TYR A 270 -8.40 1.49 -14.96
CA TYR A 270 -9.23 1.12 -13.81
C TYR A 270 -10.56 1.87 -13.79
N SER A 271 -10.54 3.19 -14.02
CA SER A 271 -11.75 4.02 -14.02
C SER A 271 -12.72 3.63 -15.13
N VAL A 272 -12.23 3.35 -16.34
CA VAL A 272 -13.06 2.90 -17.47
C VAL A 272 -13.74 1.57 -17.15
N ILE A 273 -13.01 0.62 -16.58
CA ILE A 273 -13.57 -0.69 -16.21
C ILE A 273 -14.61 -0.54 -15.11
N ALA A 274 -14.33 0.24 -14.07
CA ALA A 274 -15.26 0.51 -12.98
C ALA A 274 -16.55 1.19 -13.49
N ILE A 275 -16.43 2.24 -14.32
CA ILE A 275 -17.59 2.94 -14.91
C ILE A 275 -18.39 2.00 -15.82
N THR A 276 -17.72 1.19 -16.62
CA THR A 276 -18.38 0.21 -17.49
C THR A 276 -19.14 -0.83 -16.67
N SER A 277 -18.59 -1.28 -15.55
CA SER A 277 -19.35 -2.15 -14.64
C SER A 277 -20.56 -1.44 -14.03
N LEU A 278 -20.35 -0.24 -13.48
CA LEU A 278 -21.37 0.56 -12.81
C LEU A 278 -22.54 0.98 -13.73
N SER A 279 -22.29 1.06 -15.04
CA SER A 279 -23.34 1.33 -16.02
C SER A 279 -24.39 0.22 -16.15
N GLY A 280 -24.11 -0.98 -15.62
CA GLY A 280 -24.99 -2.15 -15.74
C GLY A 280 -24.93 -2.84 -17.11
N PHE A 281 -24.06 -2.40 -18.03
CA PHE A 281 -23.89 -3.06 -19.34
C PHE A 281 -23.26 -4.45 -19.25
N LEU A 282 -22.47 -4.71 -18.20
CA LEU A 282 -21.78 -5.98 -18.01
C LEU A 282 -22.67 -6.96 -17.23
N SER A 283 -22.78 -8.20 -17.72
CA SER A 283 -23.28 -9.30 -16.90
C SER A 283 -22.33 -9.58 -15.73
N ILE A 284 -22.85 -10.22 -14.68
CA ILE A 284 -22.08 -10.58 -13.46
C ILE A 284 -20.82 -11.41 -13.79
N TYR A 285 -20.86 -12.25 -14.82
CA TYR A 285 -19.69 -13.02 -15.27
C TYR A 285 -18.69 -12.16 -16.04
N GLN A 286 -19.18 -11.26 -16.90
CA GLN A 286 -18.32 -10.33 -17.64
C GLN A 286 -17.61 -9.36 -16.71
N GLU A 287 -18.28 -8.84 -15.68
CA GLU A 287 -17.66 -7.96 -14.68
C GLU A 287 -16.42 -8.62 -14.04
N LEU A 288 -16.54 -9.89 -13.63
CA LEU A 288 -15.42 -10.63 -13.05
C LEU A 288 -14.29 -10.87 -14.05
N ILE A 289 -14.62 -11.18 -15.31
CA ILE A 289 -13.62 -11.33 -16.38
C ILE A 289 -12.89 -10.01 -16.61
N PHE A 290 -13.61 -8.89 -16.64
CA PHE A 290 -13.03 -7.56 -16.80
C PHE A 290 -12.10 -7.22 -15.64
N LEU A 291 -12.46 -7.54 -14.39
CA LEU A 291 -11.56 -7.40 -13.25
C LEU A 291 -10.28 -8.22 -13.44
N ARG A 292 -10.36 -9.49 -13.83
CA ARG A 292 -9.18 -10.36 -14.04
C ARG A 292 -8.27 -9.87 -15.16
N ILE A 293 -8.86 -9.36 -16.24
CA ILE A 293 -8.13 -8.69 -17.33
C ILE A 293 -7.45 -7.43 -16.79
N ALA A 294 -8.16 -6.61 -15.99
CA ALA A 294 -7.63 -5.41 -15.36
C ALA A 294 -6.41 -5.73 -14.49
N VAL A 295 -6.50 -6.74 -13.60
CA VAL A 295 -5.39 -7.20 -12.76
C VAL A 295 -4.15 -7.45 -13.61
N THR A 296 -4.31 -8.23 -14.69
CA THR A 296 -3.21 -8.66 -15.54
C THR A 296 -2.57 -7.48 -16.25
N ILE A 297 -3.38 -6.64 -16.90
CA ILE A 297 -2.90 -5.48 -17.65
C ILE A 297 -2.26 -4.45 -16.72
N ILE A 298 -2.93 -4.09 -15.61
CA ILE A 298 -2.45 -3.07 -14.67
C ILE A 298 -1.16 -3.54 -14.00
N THR A 299 -1.06 -4.81 -13.60
CA THR A 299 0.19 -5.36 -13.03
C THR A 299 1.31 -5.32 -14.05
N PHE A 300 1.06 -5.74 -15.29
CA PHE A 300 2.06 -5.70 -16.34
C PHE A 300 2.53 -4.28 -16.62
N VAL A 301 1.61 -3.32 -16.75
CA VAL A 301 1.93 -1.90 -16.98
C VAL A 301 2.72 -1.32 -15.80
N HIS A 302 2.35 -1.65 -14.55
CA HIS A 302 3.06 -1.20 -13.36
C HIS A 302 4.49 -1.76 -13.30
N LEU A 303 4.67 -3.06 -13.53
CA LEU A 303 5.99 -3.70 -13.58
C LEU A 303 6.85 -3.16 -14.71
N HIS A 304 6.29 -3.05 -15.91
CA HIS A 304 6.98 -2.48 -17.07
C HIS A 304 7.45 -1.06 -16.78
N PHE A 305 6.57 -0.22 -16.21
CA PHE A 305 6.89 1.14 -15.79
C PHE A 305 8.07 1.16 -14.81
N GLY A 306 8.01 0.38 -13.73
CA GLY A 306 9.09 0.32 -12.74
C GLY A 306 10.43 -0.13 -13.33
N ILE A 307 10.42 -1.22 -14.11
CA ILE A 307 11.63 -1.77 -14.75
C ILE A 307 12.24 -0.75 -15.71
N CYS A 308 11.43 -0.10 -16.55
CA CYS A 308 11.92 0.89 -17.51
C CYS A 308 12.52 2.11 -16.81
N VAL A 309 11.83 2.67 -15.81
CA VAL A 309 12.33 3.85 -15.09
C VAL A 309 13.63 3.52 -14.36
N ILE A 310 13.71 2.39 -13.66
CA ILE A 310 14.94 1.97 -12.98
C ILE A 310 16.08 1.82 -13.98
N ARG A 311 15.85 1.16 -15.12
CA ARG A 311 16.88 1.01 -16.18
C ARG A 311 17.36 2.35 -16.70
N GLN A 312 16.45 3.27 -17.01
CA GLN A 312 16.80 4.61 -17.49
C GLN A 312 17.61 5.40 -16.46
N LEU A 313 17.25 5.33 -15.18
CA LEU A 313 18.02 5.97 -14.10
C LEU A 313 19.40 5.33 -13.95
N CYS A 314 19.48 3.99 -13.96
CA CYS A 314 20.74 3.26 -13.91
C CYS A 314 21.68 3.66 -15.07
N GLU A 315 21.16 3.73 -16.29
CA GLU A 315 21.91 4.17 -17.48
C GLU A 315 22.38 5.62 -17.33
N HIS A 316 21.50 6.53 -16.89
CA HIS A 316 21.83 7.94 -16.72
C HIS A 316 22.92 8.16 -15.67
N PHE A 317 22.83 7.50 -14.51
CA PHE A 317 23.81 7.60 -13.42
C PHE A 317 25.03 6.69 -13.61
N LYS A 318 25.06 5.86 -14.67
CA LYS A 318 26.10 4.86 -14.93
C LYS A 318 26.32 3.90 -13.75
N ILE A 319 25.22 3.49 -13.14
CA ILE A 319 25.19 2.51 -12.05
C ILE A 319 24.43 1.26 -12.52
N ASN A 320 24.69 0.12 -11.88
CA ASN A 320 23.94 -1.09 -12.11
C ASN A 320 23.03 -1.37 -10.91
N ALA A 321 21.76 -1.70 -11.16
CA ALA A 321 20.86 -2.12 -10.09
C ALA A 321 21.48 -3.30 -9.33
N PHE A 322 21.41 -3.26 -7.99
CA PHE A 322 21.97 -4.27 -7.08
C PHE A 322 23.50 -4.47 -7.18
N SER A 323 24.26 -3.52 -7.72
CA SER A 323 25.73 -3.58 -7.76
C SER A 323 26.37 -2.28 -7.28
N LEU A 324 27.37 -2.41 -6.41
CA LEU A 324 28.14 -1.30 -5.85
C LEU A 324 29.54 -1.15 -6.48
N GLN A 325 29.80 -1.85 -7.59
CA GLN A 325 31.13 -1.86 -8.23
C GLN A 325 31.60 -0.46 -8.66
N TYR A 326 30.66 0.42 -9.05
CA TYR A 326 30.97 1.80 -9.45
C TYR A 326 31.62 2.61 -8.31
N ILE A 327 31.30 2.30 -7.05
CA ILE A 327 31.88 2.96 -5.88
C ILE A 327 33.35 2.56 -5.72
N GLN A 328 33.65 1.27 -5.87
CA GLN A 328 35.02 0.76 -5.80
C GLN A 328 35.90 1.39 -6.90
N GLN A 329 35.40 1.43 -8.13
CA GLN A 329 36.11 2.05 -9.26
C GLN A 329 36.37 3.55 -9.09
N SER A 330 35.46 4.27 -8.42
CA SER A 330 35.64 5.70 -8.14
C SER A 330 36.70 5.99 -7.08
N LYS A 331 36.88 5.07 -6.10
CA LYS A 331 37.94 5.18 -5.10
C LYS A 331 39.32 4.96 -5.72
N THR A 332 39.47 3.93 -6.55
CA THR A 332 40.74 3.62 -7.25
C THR A 332 41.20 4.71 -8.23
N LYS A 333 40.29 5.57 -8.72
CA LYS A 333 40.64 6.72 -9.59
C LYS A 333 41.07 7.98 -8.82
N ARG A 334 40.85 8.03 -7.50
CA ARG A 334 41.19 9.18 -6.64
C ARG A 334 42.49 9.00 -5.88
N GLU A 335 42.99 7.77 -5.81
CA GLU A 335 44.36 7.40 -5.44
C GLU A 335 45.24 7.49 -6.69
#